data_AF-A0A7R9KCU3-F1
#
_entry.id   AF-A0A7R9KCU3-F1
#
_cell.length_a   1.000
_cell.length_b   1.000
_cell.length_c   1.000
_cell.angle_alpha   90.00
_cell.angle_beta   90.00
_cell.angle_gamma   90.00
#
_symmetry.space_group_name_H-M   'P 1'
#
loop_
_entity.id
_entity.type
_entity.pdbx_description
1 polymer ?
#
loop_
_entity_poly.entity_id
_entity_poly.type
_entity_poly.pdbx_seq_one_letter_code
_entity_poly.pdbx_strand_id
1 'polypeptide(L)'
;MAGYDSDRFVGLTQEDEHELSCAICKNILLEPRVIQCCQQTFCKHCITEWFKRSPLCPVCRHQMRGNASARLSLPSRILNNRLKKLRIVCNHKERGCQEVLTLDRLGSHSRSCPHRDGVCQECWKSKCVRKSARSCVTALIDENRTLSAQASDLRNDAQRGQNQRQGAGNDAGNPEIIASNMTQEQRQQVVAIVARVRGGYSVATMSRDVIKELNRVLGQWPHPGWKCSIYFKRTNVSRRNTSWIKLKYGHLVYFIYRPIQLQQHL
;
A
#
# COMPACT_ATOMS: atom_id res chain seq x y z
N MET A 1 33.76 19.29 -2.52
CA MET A 1 32.99 20.53 -2.73
C MET A 1 33.26 21.47 -1.57
N ALA A 2 33.32 22.77 -1.83
CA ALA A 2 33.60 23.81 -0.83
C ALA A 2 32.31 24.55 -0.47
N GLY A 3 31.79 24.35 0.76
CA GLY A 3 30.63 25.07 1.32
C GLY A 3 29.33 25.06 0.50
N TYR A 4 28.31 25.76 1.00
CA TYR A 4 27.09 26.13 0.29
C TYR A 4 27.10 27.63 0.01
N ASP A 5 26.88 28.01 -1.24
CA ASP A 5 26.71 29.41 -1.65
C ASP A 5 25.61 30.11 -0.81
N SER A 6 25.93 31.27 -0.21
CA SER A 6 25.02 31.99 0.67
C SER A 6 23.81 32.55 -0.08
N ASP A 7 23.96 32.90 -1.36
CA ASP A 7 22.89 33.44 -2.22
C ASP A 7 21.73 32.45 -2.43
N ARG A 8 21.96 31.17 -2.15
CA ARG A 8 20.92 30.14 -2.25
C ARG A 8 20.02 30.07 -1.03
N PHE A 9 20.36 30.74 0.07
CA PHE A 9 19.55 30.69 1.28
C PHE A 9 18.45 31.75 1.27
N VAL A 10 17.29 31.38 1.78
CA VAL A 10 16.12 32.26 1.87
C VAL A 10 15.94 32.68 3.32
N GLY A 11 15.98 33.99 3.57
CA GLY A 11 15.86 34.55 4.92
C GLY A 11 17.09 34.31 5.79
N LEU A 12 18.27 34.20 5.17
CA LEU A 12 19.55 34.15 5.89
C LEU A 12 19.81 35.51 6.55
N THR A 13 20.10 35.53 7.84
CA THR A 13 20.45 36.77 8.54
C THR A 13 21.94 37.08 8.41
N GLN A 14 22.34 38.34 8.65
CA GLN A 14 23.76 38.71 8.69
C GLN A 14 24.51 37.96 9.80
N GLU A 15 23.85 37.71 10.93
CA GLU A 15 24.41 36.90 12.03
C GLU A 15 24.66 35.46 11.57
N ASP A 16 23.71 34.84 10.87
CA ASP A 16 23.89 33.50 10.31
C ASP A 16 25.05 33.44 9.33
N GLU A 17 25.18 34.43 8.44
CA GLU A 17 26.26 34.47 7.46
C GLU A 17 27.63 34.63 8.14
N HIS A 18 27.72 35.40 9.23
CA HIS A 18 28.95 35.55 9.99
C HIS A 18 29.30 34.30 10.82
N GLU A 19 28.34 33.72 11.55
CA GLU A 19 28.56 32.60 12.45
C GLU A 19 28.67 31.24 11.73
N LEU A 20 27.99 31.08 10.60
CA LEU A 20 27.83 29.81 9.90
C LEU A 20 28.63 29.73 8.60
N SER A 21 29.49 30.71 8.32
CA SER A 21 30.40 30.69 7.17
C SER A 21 31.74 30.03 7.49
N CYS A 22 32.33 29.43 6.45
CA CYS A 22 33.67 28.87 6.54
C CYS A 22 34.71 29.98 6.37
N ALA A 23 35.65 30.08 7.31
CA ALA A 23 36.72 31.08 7.22
C ALA A 23 37.66 30.91 5.99
N ILE A 24 37.68 29.74 5.33
CA ILE A 24 38.47 29.48 4.11
C ILE A 24 37.69 29.84 2.86
N CYS A 25 36.55 29.20 2.61
CA CYS A 25 35.81 29.38 1.35
C CYS A 25 34.72 30.46 1.40
N LYS A 26 34.52 31.11 2.56
CA LYS A 26 33.54 32.16 2.84
C LYS A 26 32.06 31.81 2.64
N ASN A 27 31.78 30.64 2.09
CA ASN A 27 30.45 30.04 1.96
C ASN A 27 29.94 29.42 3.27
N ILE A 28 28.63 29.16 3.35
CA ILE A 28 27.98 28.47 4.48
C ILE A 28 28.55 27.06 4.64
N LEU A 29 28.72 26.64 5.89
CA LEU A 29 29.45 25.41 6.26
C LEU A 29 28.83 24.13 5.66
N LEU A 30 29.66 23.35 4.96
CA LEU A 30 29.38 22.00 4.48
C LEU A 30 30.21 20.97 5.26
N GLU A 31 29.54 20.00 5.89
CA GLU A 31 30.17 19.03 6.81
C GLU A 31 31.15 19.72 7.80
N PRO A 32 30.65 20.65 8.64
CA PRO A 32 31.49 21.44 9.53
C PRO A 32 32.46 20.62 10.38
N ARG A 33 33.66 21.14 10.59
CA ARG A 33 34.71 20.64 11.49
C ARG A 33 35.30 21.80 12.27
N VAL A 34 35.48 21.60 13.57
CA VAL A 34 36.02 22.60 14.49
C VAL A 34 37.48 22.29 14.77
N ILE A 35 38.35 23.29 14.65
CA ILE A 35 39.76 23.15 15.01
C ILE A 35 39.94 23.42 16.51
N GLN A 36 40.66 22.54 17.22
CA GLN A 36 40.80 22.66 18.68
C GLN A 36 41.59 23.89 19.15
N CYS A 37 42.55 24.40 18.37
CA CYS A 37 43.46 25.45 18.82
C CYS A 37 42.81 26.83 18.97
N CYS A 38 41.79 27.14 18.16
CA CYS A 38 41.08 28.43 18.20
C CYS A 38 39.56 28.30 18.05
N GLN A 39 39.03 27.08 18.07
CA GLN A 39 37.60 26.77 17.98
C GLN A 39 36.88 27.29 16.73
N GLN A 40 37.63 27.66 15.69
CA GLN A 40 37.05 28.07 14.42
C GLN A 40 36.50 26.88 13.64
N THR A 41 35.39 27.12 12.94
CA THR A 41 34.68 26.09 12.17
C THR A 41 34.97 26.23 10.67
N PHE A 42 35.19 25.10 10.01
CA PHE A 42 35.47 25.03 8.58
C PHE A 42 34.67 23.93 7.91
N CYS A 43 34.48 24.02 6.59
CA CYS A 43 34.04 22.85 5.83
C CYS A 43 35.09 21.75 5.92
N LYS A 44 34.69 20.49 6.13
CA LYS A 44 35.60 19.33 6.17
C LYS A 44 36.58 19.33 5.01
N HIS A 45 36.07 19.48 3.78
CA HIS A 45 36.91 19.49 2.58
C HIS A 45 37.95 20.63 2.61
N CYS A 46 37.53 21.85 2.98
CA CYS A 46 38.40 23.01 3.01
C CYS A 46 39.56 22.86 3.99
N ILE A 47 39.28 22.44 5.23
CA ILE A 47 40.33 22.31 6.25
C ILE A 47 41.23 21.10 5.98
N THR A 48 40.68 20.00 5.45
CA THR A 48 41.49 18.84 5.04
C THR A 48 42.43 19.21 3.89
N GLU A 49 41.95 19.95 2.89
CA GLU A 49 42.79 20.37 1.77
C GLU A 49 43.88 21.37 2.20
N TRP A 50 43.56 22.29 3.11
CA TRP A 50 44.55 23.19 3.70
C TRP A 50 45.69 22.44 4.37
N PHE A 51 45.37 21.44 5.20
CA PHE A 51 46.37 20.68 5.95
C PHE A 51 47.27 19.78 5.09
N LYS A 52 46.91 19.52 3.83
CA LYS A 52 47.83 18.89 2.88
C LYS A 52 48.99 19.80 2.47
N ARG A 53 48.79 21.12 2.57
CA ARG A 53 49.73 22.15 2.08
C ARG A 53 50.46 22.87 3.21
N SER A 54 49.82 23.01 4.36
CA SER A 54 50.40 23.71 5.51
C SER A 54 49.98 23.05 6.82
N PRO A 55 50.90 22.79 7.77
CA PRO A 55 50.56 22.28 9.10
C PRO A 55 50.05 23.38 10.06
N LEU A 56 49.90 24.63 9.60
CA LEU A 56 49.49 25.75 10.42
C LEU A 56 47.97 25.97 10.35
N CYS A 57 47.36 26.39 11.45
CA CYS A 57 45.95 26.82 11.45
C CYS A 57 45.75 27.99 10.48
N PRO A 58 44.72 27.98 9.60
CA PRO A 58 44.43 29.08 8.68
C PRO A 58 44.13 30.43 9.35
N VAL A 59 43.73 30.42 10.63
CA VAL A 59 43.25 31.62 11.35
C VAL A 59 44.31 32.10 12.34
N CYS A 60 44.70 31.28 13.31
CA CYS A 60 45.64 31.70 14.36
C CYS A 60 47.09 31.31 14.10
N ARG A 61 47.38 30.65 12.97
CA ARG A 61 48.72 30.17 12.59
C ARG A 61 49.39 29.21 13.59
N HIS A 62 48.63 28.68 14.57
CA HIS A 62 49.12 27.67 15.50
C HIS A 62 49.59 26.42 14.74
N GLN A 63 50.76 25.91 15.11
CA GLN A 63 51.35 24.73 14.48
C GLN A 63 50.72 23.44 15.02
N MET A 64 50.11 22.66 14.14
CA MET A 64 49.49 21.40 14.51
C MET A 64 50.56 20.30 14.64
N ARG A 65 50.83 19.85 15.87
CA ARG A 65 51.75 18.73 16.12
C ARG A 65 51.04 17.40 15.85
N GLY A 66 51.63 16.56 14.98
CA GLY A 66 51.11 15.24 14.61
C GLY A 66 50.05 15.28 13.50
N ASN A 67 49.15 14.30 13.45
CA ASN A 67 48.11 14.25 12.43
C ASN A 67 47.10 15.40 12.62
N ALA A 68 47.15 16.40 11.73
CA ALA A 68 46.26 17.56 11.76
C ALA A 68 44.76 17.19 11.70
N SER A 69 44.40 16.07 11.07
CA SER A 69 43.01 15.57 11.02
C SER A 69 42.52 15.05 12.38
N ALA A 70 43.42 14.60 13.27
CA ALA A 70 43.06 14.14 14.61
C ALA A 70 42.69 15.29 15.56
N ARG A 71 43.00 16.53 15.17
CA ARG A 71 42.72 17.75 15.94
C ARG A 71 41.45 18.47 15.48
N LEU A 72 40.67 17.81 14.63
CA LEU A 72 39.37 18.28 14.17
C LEU A 72 38.26 17.57 14.95
N SER A 73 37.43 18.34 15.62
CA SER A 73 36.24 17.83 16.31
C SER A 73 34.97 18.11 15.49
N LEU A 74 33.89 17.42 15.87
CA LEU A 74 32.55 17.76 15.38
C LEU A 74 32.08 19.07 16.02
N PRO A 75 31.28 19.88 15.33
CA PRO A 75 30.72 21.08 15.91
C PRO A 75 29.69 20.76 16.98
N SER A 76 29.37 21.78 17.78
CA SER A 76 28.33 21.68 18.80
C SER A 76 26.98 21.31 18.18
N ARG A 77 26.14 20.62 18.95
CA ARG A 77 24.76 20.30 18.54
C ARG A 77 23.96 21.56 18.20
N ILE A 78 24.22 22.67 18.90
CA ILE A 78 23.54 23.95 18.68
C ILE A 78 23.84 24.49 17.28
N LEU A 79 25.12 24.56 16.89
CA LEU A 79 25.53 25.02 15.56
C LEU A 79 24.94 24.13 14.46
N ASN A 80 25.02 22.81 14.63
CA ASN A 80 24.42 21.86 13.70
C ASN A 80 22.90 22.02 13.58
N ASN A 81 22.20 22.27 14.68
CA ASN A 81 20.76 22.49 14.68
C ASN A 81 20.38 23.79 13.96
N ARG A 82 21.18 24.86 14.13
CA ARG A 82 20.99 26.12 13.38
C ARG A 82 21.15 25.88 11.88
N LEU A 83 22.28 25.31 11.46
CA LEU A 83 22.54 24.97 10.05
C LEU A 83 21.39 24.16 9.41
N LYS A 84 20.92 23.11 10.09
CA LYS A 84 19.86 22.23 9.57
C LYS A 84 18.53 22.93 9.30
N LYS A 85 18.23 23.99 10.05
CA LYS A 85 16.96 24.74 9.95
C LYS A 85 16.99 25.84 8.89
N LEU A 86 18.18 26.20 8.40
CA LEU A 86 18.31 27.19 7.33
C LEU A 86 17.50 26.75 6.11
N ARG A 87 16.83 27.71 5.47
CA ARG A 87 16.03 27.47 4.26
C ARG A 87 16.88 27.74 3.03
N ILE A 88 16.85 26.83 2.07
CA ILE A 88 17.71 26.86 0.87
C ILE A 88 16.91 26.47 -0.37
N VAL A 89 17.18 27.16 -1.50
CA VAL A 89 16.64 26.78 -2.80
C VAL A 89 17.41 25.58 -3.38
N CYS A 90 16.70 24.70 -4.09
CA CYS A 90 17.32 23.58 -4.79
C CYS A 90 18.43 24.05 -5.76
N ASN A 91 19.50 23.26 -5.90
CA ASN A 91 20.58 23.53 -6.85
C ASN A 91 20.14 23.44 -8.32
N HIS A 92 18.93 22.94 -8.59
CA HIS A 92 18.34 22.86 -9.93
C HIS A 92 17.31 23.96 -10.20
N LYS A 93 17.40 25.11 -9.50
CA LYS A 93 16.51 26.27 -9.69
C LYS A 93 16.48 26.76 -11.13
N GLU A 94 17.63 26.87 -11.78
CA GLU A 94 17.76 27.30 -13.18
C GLU A 94 17.05 26.36 -14.18
N ARG A 95 16.76 25.13 -13.76
CA ARG A 95 16.05 24.13 -14.57
C ARG A 95 14.57 24.04 -14.26
N GLY A 96 14.05 24.88 -13.36
CA GLY A 96 12.65 24.93 -13.00
C GLY A 96 12.31 24.33 -11.63
N CYS A 97 13.29 23.87 -10.84
CA CYS A 97 12.98 23.44 -9.47
C CYS A 97 12.73 24.65 -8.55
N GLN A 98 11.47 24.85 -8.15
CA GLN A 98 11.06 25.97 -7.29
C GLN A 98 11.03 25.63 -5.79
N GLU A 99 11.48 24.43 -5.42
CA GLU A 99 11.44 23.95 -4.04
C GLU A 99 12.36 24.76 -3.13
N VAL A 100 11.79 25.22 -2.01
CA VAL A 100 12.50 25.84 -0.89
C VAL A 100 12.41 24.90 0.30
N LEU A 101 13.57 24.39 0.73
CA LEU A 101 13.66 23.29 1.69
C LEU A 101 14.50 23.72 2.88
N THR A 102 14.41 22.98 3.98
CA THR A 102 15.42 23.07 5.04
C THR A 102 16.71 22.36 4.59
N LEU A 103 17.86 22.84 5.06
CA LEU A 103 19.17 22.32 4.64
C LEU A 103 19.33 20.82 4.92
N ASP A 104 18.72 20.30 5.99
CA ASP A 104 18.69 18.86 6.30
C ASP A 104 17.97 18.00 5.25
N ARG A 105 16.95 18.56 4.58
CA ARG A 105 16.16 17.89 3.53
C ARG A 105 16.72 18.07 2.13
N LEU A 106 17.65 19.00 1.94
CA LEU A 106 18.25 19.25 0.62
C LEU A 106 18.90 17.99 0.04
N GLY A 107 19.59 17.20 0.88
CA GLY A 107 20.28 15.98 0.43
C GLY A 107 19.35 14.87 -0.05
N SER A 108 18.19 14.68 0.58
CA SER A 108 17.19 13.71 0.11
C SER A 108 16.49 14.21 -1.14
N HIS A 109 16.07 15.48 -1.16
CA HIS A 109 15.47 16.10 -2.33
C HIS A 109 16.39 16.05 -3.55
N SER A 110 17.67 16.41 -3.43
CA SER A 110 18.60 16.44 -4.57
C SER A 110 18.69 15.10 -5.30
N ARG A 111 18.52 13.97 -4.59
CA ARG A 111 18.53 12.62 -5.19
C ARG A 111 17.23 12.28 -5.92
N SER A 112 16.10 12.80 -5.45
CA SER A 112 14.76 12.57 -6.01
C SER A 112 14.21 13.77 -6.78
N CYS A 113 15.03 14.79 -7.02
CA CYS A 113 14.61 16.03 -7.67
C CYS A 113 14.23 15.73 -9.13
N PRO A 114 13.02 16.12 -9.59
CA PRO A 114 12.62 15.93 -11.00
C PRO A 114 13.54 16.65 -11.99
N HIS A 115 14.26 17.68 -11.56
CA HIS A 115 15.11 18.53 -12.39
C HIS A 115 16.60 18.16 -12.34
N ARG A 116 16.94 17.01 -11.73
CA ARG A 116 18.32 16.50 -11.64
C ARG A 116 18.88 16.10 -13.01
N ASP A 117 20.20 16.22 -13.17
CA ASP A 117 20.93 15.69 -14.34
C ASP A 117 20.60 14.22 -14.62
N GLY A 118 20.38 13.90 -15.90
CA GLY A 118 20.01 12.55 -16.35
C GLY A 118 18.50 12.23 -16.26
N VAL A 119 17.67 13.20 -15.86
CA VAL A 119 16.21 13.06 -15.86
C VAL A 119 15.63 13.81 -17.06
N CYS A 120 14.84 13.12 -17.88
CA CYS A 120 14.15 13.73 -19.02
C CYS A 120 13.10 14.74 -18.52
N GLN A 121 13.17 16.00 -18.99
CA GLN A 121 12.32 17.10 -18.51
C GLN A 121 10.83 16.93 -18.89
N GLU A 122 10.52 16.08 -19.88
CA GLU A 122 9.14 15.84 -20.33
C GLU A 122 8.47 14.63 -19.68
N CYS A 123 9.24 13.64 -19.20
CA CYS A 123 8.67 12.41 -18.64
C CYS A 123 9.22 12.01 -17.26
N TRP A 124 10.12 12.82 -16.69
CA TRP A 124 10.70 12.72 -15.33
C TRP A 124 11.33 11.36 -14.96
N LYS A 125 11.60 10.50 -15.95
CA LYS A 125 12.29 9.21 -15.76
C LYS A 125 13.82 9.37 -15.89
N SER A 126 14.57 8.70 -15.02
CA SER A 126 16.04 8.83 -14.84
C SER A 126 16.90 7.99 -15.81
N LYS A 127 16.28 7.21 -16.70
CA LYS A 127 16.95 6.32 -17.67
C LYS A 127 16.35 6.46 -19.07
N CYS A 128 16.07 7.69 -19.50
CA CYS A 128 15.65 7.92 -20.88
C CYS A 128 16.88 7.88 -21.80
N VAL A 129 16.89 6.94 -22.75
CA VAL A 129 18.07 6.65 -23.60
C VAL A 129 18.27 7.67 -24.73
N ARG A 130 17.26 8.47 -25.12
CA ARG A 130 17.36 9.33 -26.32
C ARG A 130 16.82 10.74 -26.07
N LYS A 131 17.70 11.71 -26.24
CA LYS A 131 17.53 13.15 -25.99
C LYS A 131 16.62 13.86 -27.02
N SER A 132 15.43 13.34 -27.33
CA SER A 132 14.45 14.12 -28.11
C SER A 132 12.99 13.84 -27.72
N ALA A 133 12.22 14.92 -27.62
CA ALA A 133 10.80 14.95 -27.25
C ALA A 133 9.94 13.96 -28.05
N ARG A 134 10.23 13.82 -29.35
CA ARG A 134 9.51 12.91 -30.26
C ARG A 134 9.62 11.43 -29.87
N SER A 135 10.73 11.01 -29.25
CA SER A 135 10.93 9.60 -28.85
C SER A 135 10.23 9.23 -27.54
N CYS A 136 9.94 10.20 -26.67
CA CYS A 136 9.25 9.96 -25.40
C CYS A 136 7.74 9.82 -25.59
N VAL A 137 7.15 10.63 -26.47
CA VAL A 137 5.72 10.55 -26.78
C VAL A 137 5.38 9.21 -27.45
N THR A 138 6.21 8.74 -28.39
CA THR A 138 6.00 7.42 -29.02
C THR A 138 6.12 6.27 -28.02
N ALA A 139 7.11 6.32 -27.10
CA ALA A 139 7.26 5.29 -26.07
C ALA A 139 6.08 5.26 -25.08
N LEU A 140 5.54 6.42 -24.71
CA LEU A 140 4.34 6.50 -23.87
C LEU A 140 3.08 6.02 -24.61
N ILE A 141 2.97 6.31 -25.92
CA ILE A 141 1.89 5.77 -26.75
C ILE A 141 1.97 4.25 -26.82
N ASP A 142 3.17 3.68 -26.99
CA ASP A 142 3.35 2.23 -27.05
C ASP A 142 3.10 1.56 -25.69
N GLU A 143 3.53 2.17 -24.58
CA GLU A 143 3.21 1.71 -23.22
C GLU A 143 1.69 1.76 -22.97
N ASN A 144 1.00 2.83 -23.39
CA ASN A 144 -0.45 2.96 -23.26
C ASN A 144 -1.20 1.94 -24.14
N ARG A 145 -0.73 1.69 -25.37
CA ARG A 145 -1.26 0.62 -26.23
C ARG A 145 -1.10 -0.76 -25.59
N THR A 146 0.07 -1.02 -25.00
CA THR A 146 0.37 -2.30 -24.33
C THR A 146 -0.51 -2.50 -23.10
N LEU A 147 -0.63 -1.48 -22.25
CA LEU A 147 -1.50 -1.51 -21.07
C LEU A 147 -2.97 -1.65 -21.44
N SER A 148 -3.41 -0.99 -22.51
CA SER A 148 -4.77 -1.09 -23.03
C SER A 148 -5.07 -2.51 -23.55
N ALA A 149 -4.11 -3.14 -24.23
CA ALA A 149 -4.23 -4.53 -24.70
C ALA A 149 -4.29 -5.53 -23.52
N GLN A 150 -3.40 -5.37 -22.53
CA GLN A 150 -3.42 -6.19 -21.31
C GLN A 150 -4.75 -6.03 -20.54
N ALA A 151 -5.30 -4.82 -20.48
CA ALA A 151 -6.60 -4.58 -19.86
C ALA A 151 -7.76 -5.25 -20.62
N SER A 152 -7.72 -5.31 -21.95
CA SER A 152 -8.73 -6.05 -22.73
C SER A 152 -8.62 -7.55 -22.54
N ASP A 153 -7.41 -8.12 -22.47
CA ASP A 153 -7.21 -9.55 -22.26
C ASP A 153 -7.73 -9.99 -20.89
N LEU A 154 -7.41 -9.24 -19.84
CA LEU A 154 -7.94 -9.49 -18.49
C LEU A 154 -9.47 -9.41 -18.43
N ARG A 155 -10.10 -8.49 -19.18
CA ARG A 155 -11.56 -8.41 -19.28
C ARG A 155 -12.16 -9.62 -19.99
N ASN A 156 -11.53 -10.06 -21.08
CA ASN A 156 -11.95 -11.24 -21.83
C ASN A 156 -11.81 -12.52 -21.01
N ASP A 157 -10.73 -12.66 -20.25
CA ASP A 157 -10.51 -13.80 -19.36
C ASP A 157 -11.48 -13.79 -18.17
N ALA A 158 -11.83 -12.62 -17.64
CA ALA A 158 -12.89 -12.49 -16.64
C ALA A 158 -14.26 -12.90 -17.20
N GLN A 159 -14.60 -12.52 -18.44
CA GLN A 159 -15.82 -12.94 -19.12
C GLN A 159 -15.84 -14.44 -19.44
N ARG A 160 -14.71 -15.03 -19.87
CA ARG A 160 -14.59 -16.49 -20.06
C ARG A 160 -14.76 -17.24 -18.75
N GLY A 161 -14.20 -16.74 -17.65
CA GLY A 161 -14.40 -17.29 -16.31
C GLY A 161 -15.85 -17.21 -15.83
N GLN A 162 -16.59 -16.16 -16.22
CA GLN A 162 -18.03 -16.05 -15.96
C GLN A 162 -18.85 -17.03 -16.83
N ASN A 163 -18.53 -17.16 -18.12
CA ASN A 163 -19.23 -18.08 -19.03
C ASN A 163 -18.94 -19.56 -18.70
N GLN A 164 -17.74 -19.89 -18.22
CA GLN A 164 -17.41 -21.25 -17.75
C GLN A 164 -18.12 -21.59 -16.44
N ARG A 165 -18.34 -20.62 -15.53
CA ARG A 165 -19.18 -20.81 -14.34
C ARG A 165 -20.66 -21.02 -14.69
N GLN A 166 -21.14 -20.46 -15.81
CA GLN A 166 -22.50 -20.68 -16.31
C GLN A 166 -22.63 -21.99 -17.11
N GLY A 167 -21.53 -22.64 -17.47
CA GLY A 167 -21.51 -23.88 -18.28
C GLY A 167 -21.24 -25.18 -17.52
N ALA A 168 -20.91 -25.13 -16.23
CA ALA A 168 -20.57 -26.29 -15.42
C ALA A 168 -21.38 -26.36 -14.12
N GLY A 169 -22.66 -26.75 -14.22
CA GLY A 169 -23.49 -27.09 -13.07
C GLY A 169 -24.96 -26.82 -13.34
N ASN A 170 -25.74 -27.89 -13.55
CA ASN A 170 -27.20 -27.80 -13.50
C ASN A 170 -27.63 -27.32 -12.10
N ASP A 171 -27.97 -26.04 -11.97
CA ASP A 171 -28.46 -25.37 -10.75
C ASP A 171 -29.84 -25.88 -10.25
N ALA A 172 -30.37 -26.95 -10.85
CA ALA A 172 -31.64 -27.57 -10.49
C ALA A 172 -31.64 -28.24 -9.09
N GLY A 173 -30.49 -28.31 -8.40
CA GLY A 173 -30.34 -28.94 -7.09
C GLY A 173 -29.85 -28.03 -5.96
N ASN A 174 -29.67 -26.71 -6.19
CA ASN A 174 -29.20 -25.81 -5.14
C ASN A 174 -30.33 -25.49 -4.14
N PRO A 175 -30.21 -25.88 -2.85
CA PRO A 175 -31.27 -25.67 -1.87
C PRO A 175 -31.59 -24.19 -1.57
N GLU A 176 -30.64 -23.26 -1.80
CA GLU A 176 -30.87 -21.81 -1.67
C GLU A 176 -31.76 -21.26 -2.78
N ILE A 177 -31.62 -21.78 -4.00
CA ILE A 177 -32.42 -21.38 -5.16
C ILE A 177 -33.85 -21.93 -5.04
N ILE A 178 -33.99 -23.19 -4.63
CA ILE A 178 -35.29 -23.84 -4.41
C ILE A 178 -36.07 -23.12 -3.29
N ALA A 179 -35.43 -22.82 -2.16
CA ALA A 179 -36.04 -22.10 -1.04
C ALA A 179 -36.49 -20.67 -1.43
N SER A 180 -35.77 -20.04 -2.36
CA SER A 180 -36.10 -18.70 -2.89
C SER A 180 -37.25 -18.75 -3.89
N ASN A 181 -37.36 -19.82 -4.69
CA ASN A 181 -38.36 -19.99 -5.74
C ASN A 181 -39.68 -20.66 -5.32
N MET A 182 -39.81 -21.15 -4.08
CA MET A 182 -41.06 -21.74 -3.58
C MET A 182 -42.23 -20.74 -3.55
N THR A 183 -43.40 -21.14 -4.06
CA THR A 183 -44.63 -20.35 -3.99
C THR A 183 -45.15 -20.27 -2.54
N GLN A 184 -45.97 -19.26 -2.25
CA GLN A 184 -46.55 -19.08 -0.92
C GLN A 184 -47.43 -20.28 -0.49
N GLU A 185 -48.12 -20.93 -1.43
CA GLU A 185 -48.94 -22.12 -1.19
C GLU A 185 -48.09 -23.36 -0.86
N GLN A 186 -47.01 -23.60 -1.61
CA GLN A 186 -46.06 -24.68 -1.31
C GLN A 186 -45.46 -24.52 0.09
N ARG A 187 -45.15 -23.28 0.47
CA ARG A 187 -44.64 -22.97 1.81
C ARG A 187 -45.64 -23.29 2.92
N GLN A 188 -46.93 -22.99 2.72
CA GLN A 188 -47.98 -23.31 3.69
C GLN A 188 -48.20 -24.82 3.82
N GLN A 189 -48.15 -25.56 2.71
CA GLN A 189 -48.27 -27.02 2.70
C GLN A 189 -47.13 -27.68 3.48
N VAL A 190 -45.88 -27.22 3.30
CA VAL A 190 -44.73 -27.72 4.06
C VAL A 190 -44.92 -27.51 5.57
N VAL A 191 -45.40 -26.33 6.00
CA VAL A 191 -45.67 -26.09 7.43
C VAL A 191 -46.73 -27.04 7.97
N ALA A 192 -47.83 -27.25 7.24
CA ALA A 192 -48.91 -28.14 7.65
C ALA A 192 -48.43 -29.60 7.77
N ILE A 193 -47.55 -30.06 6.88
CA ILE A 193 -46.98 -31.40 6.93
C ILE A 193 -46.06 -31.55 8.14
N VAL A 194 -45.13 -30.63 8.36
CA VAL A 194 -44.15 -30.75 9.45
C VAL A 194 -44.80 -30.49 10.83
N ALA A 195 -45.87 -29.69 10.91
CA ALA A 195 -46.63 -29.48 12.15
C ALA A 195 -47.30 -30.76 12.70
N ARG A 196 -47.52 -31.78 11.84
CA ARG A 196 -48.08 -33.08 12.25
C ARG A 196 -47.04 -34.04 12.82
N VAL A 197 -45.75 -33.72 12.74
CA VAL A 197 -44.66 -34.57 13.23
C VAL A 197 -44.44 -34.34 14.73
N ARG A 198 -44.57 -35.40 15.55
CA ARG A 198 -44.26 -35.36 17.01
C ARG A 198 -42.83 -35.87 17.25
N GLY A 199 -42.01 -35.08 17.96
CA GLY A 199 -40.61 -35.43 18.25
C GLY A 199 -39.60 -34.84 17.27
N GLY A 200 -38.30 -35.01 17.54
CA GLY A 200 -37.19 -34.32 16.86
C GLY A 200 -37.23 -34.37 15.31
N TYR A 201 -36.99 -33.21 14.69
CA TYR A 201 -37.26 -32.89 13.27
C TYR A 201 -36.13 -33.28 12.30
N SER A 202 -35.49 -34.44 12.50
CA SER A 202 -34.44 -34.95 11.62
C SER A 202 -35.03 -35.87 10.54
N VAL A 203 -34.55 -35.80 9.30
CA VAL A 203 -34.94 -36.75 8.22
C VAL A 203 -34.80 -38.21 8.68
N ALA A 204 -33.76 -38.51 9.46
CA ALA A 204 -33.48 -39.85 9.96
C ALA A 204 -34.53 -40.37 10.97
N THR A 205 -35.34 -39.48 11.56
CA THR A 205 -36.34 -39.80 12.57
C THR A 205 -37.78 -39.60 12.06
N MET A 206 -37.96 -39.17 10.81
CA MET A 206 -39.28 -38.93 10.20
C MET A 206 -39.85 -40.21 9.57
N SER A 207 -41.18 -40.37 9.64
CA SER A 207 -41.85 -41.49 8.98
C SER A 207 -41.76 -41.36 7.45
N ARG A 208 -41.75 -42.51 6.77
CA ARG A 208 -41.68 -42.57 5.30
C ARG A 208 -42.82 -41.81 4.61
N ASP A 209 -43.99 -41.78 5.24
CA ASP A 209 -45.17 -41.09 4.69
C ASP A 209 -45.01 -39.57 4.70
N VAL A 210 -44.45 -39.02 5.78
CA VAL A 210 -44.14 -37.59 5.86
C VAL A 210 -43.07 -37.19 4.85
N ILE A 211 -42.06 -38.04 4.64
CA ILE A 211 -41.01 -37.81 3.63
C ILE A 211 -41.62 -37.82 2.22
N LYS A 212 -42.51 -38.76 1.90
CA LYS A 212 -43.22 -38.79 0.61
C LYS A 212 -44.08 -37.55 0.39
N GLU A 213 -44.78 -37.08 1.43
CA GLU A 213 -45.62 -35.90 1.34
C GLU A 213 -44.79 -34.62 1.13
N LEU A 214 -43.63 -34.51 1.79
CA LEU A 214 -42.68 -33.42 1.56
C LEU A 214 -42.07 -33.46 0.16
N ASN A 215 -41.74 -34.65 -0.36
CA ASN A 215 -41.32 -34.82 -1.77
C ASN A 215 -42.39 -34.33 -2.75
N ARG A 216 -43.66 -34.59 -2.49
CA ARG A 216 -44.75 -34.12 -3.37
C ARG A 216 -44.78 -32.59 -3.51
N VAL A 217 -44.41 -31.86 -2.46
CA VAL A 217 -44.43 -30.39 -2.42
C VAL A 217 -43.10 -29.79 -2.89
N LEU A 218 -41.97 -30.42 -2.52
CA LEU A 218 -40.61 -29.91 -2.75
C LEU A 218 -39.90 -30.53 -3.96
N GLY A 219 -40.49 -31.55 -4.60
CA GLY A 219 -39.88 -32.32 -5.69
C GLY A 219 -39.01 -33.47 -5.17
N GLN A 220 -37.70 -33.24 -5.04
CA GLN A 220 -36.72 -34.25 -4.61
C GLN A 220 -36.06 -33.88 -3.27
N TRP A 221 -36.55 -34.44 -2.17
CA TRP A 221 -36.09 -34.23 -0.81
C TRP A 221 -36.00 -35.55 -0.01
N PRO A 222 -34.88 -35.88 0.66
CA PRO A 222 -33.61 -35.14 0.74
C PRO A 222 -32.79 -35.23 -0.56
N HIS A 223 -32.01 -34.20 -0.87
CA HIS A 223 -31.19 -34.19 -2.08
C HIS A 223 -30.01 -35.18 -1.99
N PRO A 224 -29.69 -35.90 -3.09
CA PRO A 224 -28.53 -36.78 -3.14
C PRO A 224 -27.24 -36.01 -2.79
N GLY A 225 -26.43 -36.53 -1.87
CA GLY A 225 -25.17 -35.91 -1.46
C GLY A 225 -25.26 -34.86 -0.34
N TRP A 226 -26.45 -34.59 0.22
CA TRP A 226 -26.64 -33.60 1.29
C TRP A 226 -27.37 -34.17 2.51
N LYS A 227 -26.84 -33.90 3.72
CA LYS A 227 -27.56 -34.19 4.96
C LYS A 227 -28.53 -33.05 5.23
N CYS A 228 -29.82 -33.37 5.24
CA CYS A 228 -30.90 -32.39 5.38
C CYS A 228 -31.54 -32.52 6.77
N SER A 229 -31.77 -31.39 7.44
CA SER A 229 -32.50 -31.33 8.72
C SER A 229 -33.49 -30.17 8.70
N ILE A 230 -34.70 -30.40 9.21
CA ILE A 230 -35.72 -29.37 9.38
C ILE A 230 -35.67 -28.89 10.83
N TYR A 231 -35.77 -27.58 11.08
CA TYR A 231 -35.87 -27.04 12.43
C TYR A 231 -37.02 -26.05 12.54
N PHE A 232 -37.65 -25.98 13.72
CA PHE A 232 -38.56 -24.91 14.12
C PHE A 232 -37.88 -24.03 15.17
N LYS A 233 -37.98 -22.70 15.05
CA LYS A 233 -37.53 -21.81 16.12
C LYS A 233 -38.57 -21.75 17.23
N ARG A 234 -38.18 -22.11 18.45
CA ARG A 234 -38.56 -21.30 19.63
C ARG A 234 -37.38 -20.51 20.20
N THR A 235 -36.13 -20.84 19.87
CA THR A 235 -34.93 -20.09 20.29
C THR A 235 -33.78 -20.18 19.26
N ASN A 236 -32.84 -19.23 19.31
CA ASN A 236 -31.79 -18.88 18.33
C ASN A 236 -30.92 -20.04 17.80
N VAL A 237 -31.11 -20.40 16.52
CA VAL A 237 -30.11 -21.14 15.73
C VAL A 237 -29.02 -20.18 15.23
N SER A 238 -27.76 -20.52 15.52
CA SER A 238 -26.55 -19.75 15.21
C SER A 238 -26.27 -19.61 13.71
N ARG A 239 -25.91 -18.39 13.29
CA ARG A 239 -25.85 -17.86 11.92
C ARG A 239 -24.66 -18.36 11.06
N ARG A 240 -24.42 -19.66 10.91
CA ARG A 240 -23.40 -20.11 9.95
C ARG A 240 -23.96 -21.22 9.05
N ASN A 241 -24.25 -20.84 7.80
CA ASN A 241 -24.72 -21.65 6.67
C ASN A 241 -26.08 -22.32 6.81
N THR A 242 -27.15 -21.51 6.77
CA THR A 242 -28.54 -22.00 6.70
C THR A 242 -29.31 -21.20 5.68
N SER A 243 -29.90 -21.86 4.70
CA SER A 243 -30.80 -21.26 3.71
C SER A 243 -32.16 -21.00 4.37
N TRP A 244 -32.67 -19.77 4.34
CA TRP A 244 -33.80 -19.35 5.19
C TRP A 244 -35.11 -19.22 4.39
N ILE A 245 -36.22 -19.67 4.98
CA ILE A 245 -37.57 -19.33 4.54
C ILE A 245 -38.32 -18.67 5.70
N LYS A 246 -38.66 -17.37 5.56
CA LYS A 246 -39.45 -16.63 6.54
C LYS A 246 -40.93 -16.67 6.16
N LEU A 247 -41.75 -17.39 6.92
CA LEU A 247 -43.19 -17.46 6.70
C LEU A 247 -43.87 -16.42 7.59
N LYS A 248 -44.58 -15.47 6.97
CA LYS A 248 -45.50 -14.57 7.69
C LYS A 248 -46.62 -15.44 8.23
N TYR A 249 -46.50 -15.86 9.50
CA TYR A 249 -47.50 -16.31 10.47
C TYR A 249 -46.78 -17.24 11.48
N GLY A 250 -46.02 -16.63 12.40
CA GLY A 250 -45.57 -17.22 13.67
C GLY A 250 -44.53 -18.35 13.66
N HIS A 251 -44.36 -19.12 12.58
CA HIS A 251 -43.48 -20.30 12.56
C HIS A 251 -42.40 -20.17 11.48
N LEU A 252 -41.15 -20.15 11.92
CA LEU A 252 -39.98 -20.18 11.04
C LEU A 252 -39.52 -21.64 10.88
N VAL A 253 -39.59 -22.15 9.65
CA VAL A 253 -39.06 -23.47 9.27
C VAL A 253 -37.68 -23.26 8.63
N TYR A 254 -36.66 -23.90 9.17
CA TYR A 254 -35.29 -23.85 8.65
C TYR A 254 -34.94 -25.16 8.00
N PHE A 255 -34.32 -25.08 6.84
CA PHE A 255 -33.65 -26.22 6.24
C PHE A 255 -32.15 -26.00 6.37
N ILE A 256 -31.47 -26.95 7.01
CA ILE A 256 -30.01 -26.98 7.04
C ILE A 256 -29.56 -28.07 6.09
N TYR A 257 -28.87 -27.67 5.04
CA TYR A 257 -28.22 -28.57 4.10
C TYR A 257 -26.71 -28.50 4.37
N ARG A 258 -26.12 -29.65 4.70
CA ARG A 258 -24.65 -29.79 4.76
C ARG A 258 -24.18 -30.78 3.70
N PRO A 259 -23.12 -30.47 2.94
CA PRO A 259 -22.57 -31.43 1.99
C PRO A 259 -22.08 -32.65 2.77
N ILE A 260 -22.39 -33.84 2.27
CA ILE A 260 -21.83 -35.07 2.81
C ILE A 260 -20.34 -35.04 2.44
N GLN A 261 -19.49 -34.58 3.35
CA GLN A 261 -18.05 -34.70 3.18
C GLN A 261 -17.73 -36.20 3.17
N LEU A 262 -17.39 -36.73 1.99
CA LEU A 262 -16.71 -38.01 1.88
C LEU A 262 -15.48 -37.92 2.80
N GLN A 263 -15.49 -38.68 3.91
CA GLN A 263 -14.29 -38.85 4.73
C GLN A 263 -13.21 -39.42 3.81
N GLN A 264 -12.25 -38.57 3.42
CA GLN A 264 -11.02 -38.99 2.77
C GLN A 264 -10.23 -39.84 3.79
N HIS A 265 -10.45 -41.15 3.75
CA HIS A 265 -9.43 -42.12 4.11
C HIS A 265 -8.77 -42.56 2.79
N LEU A 266 -7.56 -42.03 2.55
CA LEU A 266 -6.35 -42.64 1.97
C LEU A 266 -5.40 -41.52 1.52
#